data_AF-A0A3D0DKX7-F1
#
_entry.id   AF-A0A3D0DKX7-F1
#
_cell.length_a   1.000
_cell.length_b   1.000
_cell.length_c   1.000
_cell.angle_alpha   90.00
_cell.angle_beta   90.00
_cell.angle_gamma   90.00
#
_symmetry.space_group_name_H-M   'P 1'
#
loop_
_entity.id
_entity.type
_entity.pdbx_description
1 polymer ?
#
loop_
_entity_poly.entity_id
_entity_poly.type
_entity_poly.pdbx_seq_one_letter_code
_entity_poly.pdbx_strand_id
1 'polypeptide(L)'
;MSISLSSAMIYFGCVCLLISIMILVAQHKTDKKVDGNKALNDRIIFYKNKWQKDHVRLIFFATVVVVGLVLFGVFTDIIAFIYLSGVAFLGLYIYIYNKMMIYVEAHAFDGKGVENN
;
A
#
# COMPACT_ATOMS: atom_id res chain seq x y z
N MET A 1 -17.90 -25.00 18.35
CA MET A 1 -17.37 -23.76 18.94
C MET A 1 -17.51 -22.66 17.90
N SER A 2 -18.63 -21.94 17.93
CA SER A 2 -18.89 -20.83 16.99
C SER A 2 -17.97 -19.67 17.36
N ILE A 3 -16.99 -19.37 16.50
CA ILE A 3 -16.27 -18.10 16.57
C ILE A 3 -17.32 -17.03 16.35
N SER A 4 -17.60 -16.21 17.36
CA SER A 4 -18.56 -15.11 17.20
C SER A 4 -18.03 -14.17 16.11
N LEU A 5 -18.92 -13.61 15.27
CA LEU A 5 -18.55 -12.65 14.22
C LEU A 5 -17.64 -11.53 14.77
N SER A 6 -17.91 -11.10 16.00
CA SER A 6 -17.09 -10.17 16.78
C SER A 6 -15.65 -10.66 16.96
N SER A 7 -15.45 -11.90 17.38
CA SER A 7 -14.13 -12.51 17.58
C SER A 7 -13.33 -12.60 16.27
N ALA A 8 -13.98 -12.94 15.16
CA ALA A 8 -13.32 -13.02 13.84
C ALA A 8 -12.92 -11.63 13.32
N MET A 9 -13.77 -10.62 13.50
CA MET A 9 -13.47 -9.23 13.11
C MET A 9 -12.32 -8.64 13.92
N ILE A 10 -12.24 -8.96 15.22
CA ILE A 10 -11.12 -8.55 16.08
C ILE A 10 -9.82 -9.19 15.58
N TYR A 11 -9.82 -10.49 15.28
CA TYR A 11 -8.62 -11.16 14.75
C TYR A 11 -8.18 -10.59 13.40
N PHE A 12 -9.10 -10.38 12.47
CA PHE A 12 -8.79 -9.79 11.17
C PHE A 12 -8.27 -8.36 11.30
N GLY A 13 -8.90 -7.54 12.15
CA GLY A 13 -8.44 -6.20 12.48
C GLY A 13 -7.03 -6.22 13.07
N CYS A 14 -6.78 -7.06 14.07
CA CYS A 14 -5.45 -7.22 14.68
C CYS A 14 -4.39 -7.66 13.66
N VAL A 15 -4.70 -8.61 12.79
CA VAL A 15 -3.77 -9.07 11.75
C VAL A 15 -3.48 -7.95 10.74
N CYS A 16 -4.48 -7.21 10.28
CA CYS A 16 -4.28 -6.07 9.39
C CYS A 16 -3.45 -4.96 10.05
N LEU A 17 -3.66 -4.72 11.34
CA LEU A 17 -2.93 -3.72 12.12
C LEU A 17 -1.46 -4.15 12.30
N LEU A 18 -1.21 -5.43 12.61
CA LEU A 18 0.13 -5.99 12.69
C LEU A 18 0.86 -5.92 11.35
N ILE A 19 0.20 -6.28 10.24
CA ILE A 19 0.79 -6.19 8.90
C ILE A 19 1.09 -4.72 8.53
N SER A 20 0.18 -3.79 8.84
CA SER A 20 0.39 -2.36 8.59
C SER A 20 1.56 -1.80 9.39
N ILE A 21 1.69 -2.18 10.67
CA ILE A 21 2.83 -1.83 11.52
C ILE A 21 4.13 -2.42 10.95
N MET A 22 4.12 -3.68 10.53
CA MET A 22 5.31 -4.32 9.93
C MET A 22 5.75 -3.60 8.66
N ILE A 23 4.81 -3.20 7.79
CA ILE A 23 5.12 -2.44 6.57
C ILE A 23 5.68 -1.06 6.92
N LEU A 24 5.08 -0.33 7.87
CA LEU A 24 5.57 0.98 8.31
C LEU A 24 6.98 0.89 8.93
N VAL A 25 7.22 -0.10 9.78
CA VAL A 25 8.53 -0.33 10.40
C VAL A 25 9.58 -0.72 9.36
N ALA A 26 9.22 -1.56 8.38
CA ALA A 26 10.10 -1.90 7.27
C ALA A 26 10.46 -0.66 6.44
N GLN A 27 9.46 0.17 6.09
CA GLN A 27 9.67 1.43 5.35
C GLN A 27 10.55 2.42 6.11
N HIS A 28 10.33 2.58 7.41
CA HIS A 28 11.14 3.45 8.25
C HIS A 28 12.59 2.96 8.39
N LYS A 29 12.80 1.64 8.46
CA LYS A 29 14.15 1.06 8.48
C LYS A 29 14.87 1.22 7.14
N THR A 30 14.16 1.10 6.02
CA THR A 30 14.74 1.32 4.69
C THR A 30 15.14 2.78 4.51
N ASP A 31 14.31 3.75 4.92
CA ASP A 31 14.64 5.18 4.82
C ASP A 31 15.87 5.54 5.67
N LYS A 32 16.04 4.93 6.85
CA LYS A 32 17.20 5.19 7.72
C LYS A 32 18.51 4.56 7.20
N LYS A 33 18.44 3.57 6.31
CA LYS A 33 19.61 2.86 5.76
C LYS A 33 20.10 3.42 4.42
N VAL A 34 19.42 4.41 3.84
CA VAL A 34 19.91 5.07 2.62
C VAL A 34 21.05 6.03 2.99
N ASP A 35 22.19 5.47 3.36
CA ASP A 35 23.47 6.16 3.59
C ASP A 35 24.25 6.34 2.27
N GLY A 36 23.52 6.37 1.15
CA GLY A 36 24.05 6.50 -0.21
C GLY A 36 24.08 7.94 -0.70
N ASN A 37 24.34 8.12 -2.01
CA ASN A 37 24.34 9.42 -2.70
C ASN A 37 23.00 10.15 -2.44
N LYS A 38 23.05 11.16 -1.57
CA LYS A 38 21.90 11.96 -1.15
C LYS A 38 21.08 12.50 -2.33
N ALA A 39 21.76 12.89 -3.42
CA ALA A 39 21.08 13.40 -4.62
C ALA A 39 20.26 12.33 -5.35
N LEU A 40 20.69 11.06 -5.33
CA LEU A 40 19.91 9.95 -5.90
C LEU A 40 18.70 9.63 -5.01
N ASN A 41 18.88 9.65 -3.69
CA ASN A 41 17.77 9.46 -2.75
C ASN A 41 16.69 10.54 -2.92
N ASP A 42 17.10 11.80 -3.05
CA ASP A 42 16.19 12.93 -3.28
C ASP A 42 15.41 12.76 -4.60
N ARG A 43 16.06 12.24 -5.66
CA ARG A 43 15.39 11.89 -6.94
C ARG A 43 14.36 10.77 -6.77
N ILE A 44 14.72 9.70 -6.07
CA ILE A 44 13.82 8.56 -5.80
C ILE A 44 12.56 9.05 -5.07
N ILE A 45 12.74 9.85 -4.00
CA ILE A 45 11.64 10.41 -3.22
C ILE A 45 10.77 11.33 -4.09
N PHE A 46 11.39 12.19 -4.91
CA PHE A 46 10.67 13.06 -5.84
C PHE A 46 9.78 12.26 -6.80
N TYR A 47 10.32 11.26 -7.48
CA TYR A 47 9.56 10.47 -8.46
C TYR A 47 8.50 9.58 -7.79
N LYS A 48 8.76 9.07 -6.58
CA LYS A 48 7.74 8.38 -5.77
C LYS A 48 6.56 9.28 -5.48
N ASN A 49 6.81 10.51 -5.02
CA ASN A 49 5.77 11.49 -4.72
C ASN A 49 5.03 11.97 -5.98
N LYS A 50 5.76 12.18 -7.09
CA LYS A 50 5.18 12.53 -8.39
C LYS A 50 4.22 11.44 -8.86
N TRP A 51 4.66 10.17 -8.86
CA TRP A 51 3.83 9.03 -9.25
C TRP A 51 2.54 8.93 -8.42
N GLN A 52 2.66 9.09 -7.09
CA GLN A 52 1.49 9.05 -6.21
C GLN A 52 0.49 10.17 -6.49
N LYS A 53 0.97 11.39 -6.79
CA LYS A 53 0.10 12.51 -7.18
C LYS A 53 -0.61 12.23 -8.51
N ASP A 54 0.12 11.73 -9.50
CA ASP A 54 -0.43 11.46 -10.83
C ASP A 54 -1.44 10.29 -10.81
N HIS A 55 -1.24 9.33 -9.91
CA HIS A 55 -2.07 8.13 -9.79
C HIS A 55 -2.98 8.14 -8.55
N VAL A 56 -3.27 9.31 -7.97
CA VAL A 56 -4.16 9.43 -6.80
C VAL A 56 -5.53 8.79 -7.05
N ARG A 57 -6.06 8.91 -8.27
CA ARG A 57 -7.33 8.27 -8.67
C ARG A 57 -7.29 6.75 -8.57
N LEU A 58 -6.16 6.14 -8.95
CA LEU A 58 -5.97 4.69 -8.88
C LEU A 58 -5.88 4.22 -7.44
N ILE A 59 -5.11 4.93 -6.61
CA ILE A 59 -4.99 4.64 -5.17
C ILE A 59 -6.35 4.78 -4.50
N PHE A 60 -7.05 5.90 -4.74
CA PHE A 60 -8.38 6.15 -4.18
C PHE A 60 -9.39 5.09 -4.58
N PHE A 61 -9.44 4.71 -5.87
CA PHE A 61 -10.33 3.64 -6.34
C PHE A 61 -10.04 2.30 -5.66
N ALA A 62 -8.76 1.92 -5.55
CA ALA A 62 -8.35 0.70 -4.85
C ALA A 62 -8.81 0.70 -3.38
N THR A 63 -8.67 1.84 -2.69
CA THR A 63 -9.17 2.00 -1.32
C THR A 63 -10.69 1.86 -1.24
N VAL A 64 -11.44 2.49 -2.15
CA VAL A 64 -12.91 2.39 -2.18
C VAL A 64 -13.36 0.95 -2.39
N VAL A 65 -12.70 0.19 -3.27
CA VAL A 65 -13.03 -1.23 -3.52
C VAL A 65 -12.85 -2.07 -2.26
N VAL A 66 -11.71 -1.92 -1.57
CA VAL A 66 -11.43 -2.67 -0.33
C VAL A 66 -12.44 -2.30 0.77
N VAL A 67 -12.70 -1.01 0.97
CA VAL A 67 -13.69 -0.54 1.96
C VAL A 67 -15.10 -1.04 1.60
N GLY A 68 -15.47 -1.02 0.32
CA GLY A 68 -16.74 -1.53 -0.17
C GLY A 68 -16.93 -3.02 0.14
N LEU A 69 -15.90 -3.84 -0.06
CA LEU A 69 -15.94 -5.27 0.27
C LEU A 69 -16.10 -5.51 1.78
N VAL A 70 -15.42 -4.72 2.62
CA VAL A 70 -15.57 -4.80 4.08
C VAL A 70 -16.99 -4.43 4.49
N LEU A 71 -17.49 -3.28 4.04
CA LEU A 71 -18.85 -2.82 4.36
C LEU A 71 -19.88 -3.85 3.89
N PHE A 72 -19.75 -4.35 2.67
CA PHE A 72 -20.65 -5.37 2.13
C PHE A 72 -20.65 -6.65 2.97
N GLY A 73 -19.47 -7.14 3.37
CA GLY A 73 -19.36 -8.31 4.24
C GLY A 73 -19.98 -8.11 5.62
N VAL A 74 -19.89 -6.89 6.18
CA VAL A 74 -20.52 -6.54 7.46
C VAL A 74 -22.04 -6.41 7.33
N PHE A 75 -22.55 -5.76 6.29
CA PHE A 75 -23.99 -5.57 6.10
C PHE A 75 -24.75 -6.87 5.77
N THR A 76 -24.07 -7.83 5.15
CA THR A 76 -24.68 -9.10 4.73
C THR A 76 -24.40 -10.26 5.68
N ASP A 77 -23.59 -10.04 6.73
CA ASP A 77 -23.04 -11.08 7.62
C ASP A 77 -22.27 -12.21 6.87
N ILE A 78 -21.87 -11.97 5.62
CA ILE A 78 -21.11 -12.93 4.81
C ILE A 78 -19.61 -12.69 5.04
N ILE A 79 -19.05 -13.49 5.95
CA ILE A 79 -17.63 -13.42 6.36
C ILE A 79 -16.66 -13.58 5.17
N ALA A 80 -17.04 -14.30 4.12
CA ALA A 80 -16.21 -14.50 2.93
C ALA A 80 -15.75 -13.18 2.28
N PHE A 81 -16.57 -12.13 2.30
CA PHE A 81 -16.22 -10.83 1.73
C PHE A 81 -15.17 -10.07 2.55
N ILE A 82 -15.12 -10.32 3.87
CA ILE A 82 -14.08 -9.76 4.75
C ILE A 82 -12.72 -10.43 4.49
N TYR A 83 -12.70 -11.76 4.30
CA TYR A 83 -11.47 -12.44 3.89
C TYR A 83 -11.02 -11.98 2.50
N LEU A 84 -11.96 -11.86 1.55
CA LEU A 84 -11.69 -11.38 0.20
C LEU A 84 -11.14 -9.95 0.22
N SER A 85 -11.64 -9.06 1.07
CA SER A 85 -11.12 -7.69 1.17
C SER A 85 -9.67 -7.66 1.64
N GLY A 86 -9.27 -8.56 2.56
CA GLY A 86 -7.88 -8.69 2.99
C GLY A 86 -6.95 -9.16 1.87
N VAL A 87 -7.37 -10.17 1.10
CA VAL A 87 -6.61 -10.65 -0.07
C VAL A 87 -6.53 -9.57 -1.14
N ALA A 88 -7.65 -8.90 -1.43
CA ALA A 88 -7.72 -7.80 -2.39
C ALA A 88 -6.82 -6.63 -1.98
N PHE A 89 -6.79 -6.28 -0.69
CA PHE A 89 -5.91 -5.24 -0.15
C PHE A 89 -4.44 -5.57 -0.39
N LEU A 90 -3.99 -6.78 -0.05
CA LEU A 90 -2.61 -7.21 -0.28
C LEU A 90 -2.26 -7.23 -1.77
N GLY A 91 -3.13 -7.79 -2.61
CA GLY A 91 -2.92 -7.85 -4.06
C GLY A 91 -2.83 -6.46 -4.70
N LEU A 92 -3.74 -5.55 -4.33
CA LEU A 92 -3.73 -4.16 -4.80
C LEU A 92 -2.50 -3.42 -4.29
N TYR A 93 -2.12 -3.60 -3.02
CA TYR A 93 -0.92 -2.98 -2.46
C TYR A 93 0.34 -3.40 -3.24
N ILE A 94 0.54 -4.70 -3.45
CA ILE A 94 1.70 -5.23 -4.18
C ILE A 94 1.71 -4.70 -5.62
N TYR A 95 0.56 -4.73 -6.31
CA TYR A 95 0.45 -4.25 -7.67
C TYR A 95 0.78 -2.75 -7.81
N ILE A 96 0.21 -1.91 -6.94
CA ILE A 96 0.44 -0.46 -6.90
C ILE A 96 1.90 -0.16 -6.61
N TYR A 97 2.46 -0.84 -5.60
CA TYR A 97 3.84 -0.67 -5.20
C TYR A 97 4.81 -1.06 -6.32
N ASN A 98 4.60 -2.19 -6.98
CA ASN A 98 5.46 -2.64 -8.08
C ASN A 98 5.40 -1.67 -9.27
N LYS A 99 4.21 -1.17 -9.63
CA LYS A 99 4.09 -0.16 -10.69
C LYS A 99 4.82 1.14 -10.35
N MET A 100 4.72 1.59 -9.10
CA MET A 100 5.42 2.77 -8.61
C MET A 100 6.94 2.57 -8.70
N MET A 101 7.46 1.42 -8.28
CA MET A 101 8.90 1.14 -8.33
C MET A 101 9.44 1.06 -9.75
N ILE A 102 8.71 0.42 -10.68
CA ILE A 102 9.09 0.41 -12.11
C ILE A 102 9.18 1.84 -12.66
N TYR A 103 8.23 2.71 -12.32
CA TYR A 103 8.28 4.11 -12.72
C TYR A 103 9.49 4.84 -12.12
N VAL A 104 9.75 4.64 -10.83
CA VAL A 104 10.90 5.24 -10.14
C VAL A 104 12.21 4.78 -10.76
N GLU A 105 12.35 3.49 -11.07
CA GLU A 105 13.55 2.95 -11.72
C GLU A 105 13.81 3.59 -13.08
N ALA A 106 12.75 3.76 -13.88
CA ALA A 106 12.83 4.35 -15.21
C ALA A 106 13.20 5.85 -15.21
N HIS A 107 12.98 6.60 -14.12
CA HIS A 107 13.20 8.06 -14.08
C HIS A 107 14.27 8.51 -13.09
N ALA A 108 14.44 7.83 -11.95
CA ALA A 108 15.45 8.21 -10.96
C ALA A 108 16.87 7.78 -11.37
N PHE A 109 16.99 6.73 -12.18
CA PHE A 109 18.26 6.12 -12.57
C PHE A 109 18.64 6.38 -14.05
N ASP A 110 17.89 7.23 -14.76
CA ASP A 110 18.10 7.51 -16.18
C ASP A 110 19.30 8.44 -16.47
N GLY A 111 19.95 8.96 -15.43
CA GLY A 111 21.09 9.87 -15.50
C GLY A 111 20.74 11.33 -15.86
N LYS A 112 19.48 11.66 -16.19
CA LYS A 112 19.07 12.99 -16.68
C LYS A 112 18.79 14.01 -15.59
N GLY A 113 18.64 13.59 -14.34
CA GLY A 113 18.35 14.50 -13.24
C GLY A 113 16.87 14.57 -12.87
N VAL A 114 16.49 15.56 -12.06
CA VAL A 114 15.08 15.85 -11.79
C VAL A 114 14.59 16.76 -12.90
N GLU A 115 13.55 16.35 -13.62
CA GLU A 115 12.89 17.22 -14.59
C GLU A 115 12.16 18.35 -13.84
N ASN A 116 12.62 19.58 -14.03
CA ASN A 116 11.98 20.78 -13.52
C ASN A 116 10.76 21.10 -14.40
N ASN A 117 9.59 20.54 -14.05
CA ASN A 117 8.30 20.95 -14.62
C ASN A 117 7.74 22.16 -13.89
#